data_AF-A0A846ML30-F1
#
_entry.id   AF-A0A846ML30-F1
#
_cell.length_a   1.000
_cell.length_b   1.000
_cell.length_c   1.000
_cell.angle_alpha   90.00
_cell.angle_beta   90.00
_cell.angle_gamma   90.00
#
_symmetry.space_group_name_H-M   'P 1'
#
loop_
_entity.id
_entity.type
_entity.pdbx_description
1 polymer ?
#
loop_
_entity_poly.entity_id
_entity_poly.type
_entity_poly.pdbx_seq_one_letter_code
_entity_poly.pdbx_strand_id
1 'polypeptide(L)'
;MNRLYRDRRLYLLLVANLFSSVGTGITMTAVPWLLVQKPDGGTWFVYMSTTMTIIMFLLTPYVGMWIDHMSRKAMLMLGEAMGLVIAAMMG
;
A
#
# COMPACT_ATOMS: atom_id res chain seq x y z
N MET A 1 31.24 -1.00 1.12
CA MET A 1 30.10 -0.83 2.06
C MET A 1 29.94 0.61 2.58
N ASN A 2 30.98 1.46 2.66
CA ASN A 2 30.87 2.86 3.16
C ASN A 2 30.15 3.89 2.25
N ARG A 3 29.89 3.61 0.97
CA ARG A 3 29.21 4.56 0.07
C ARG A 3 27.68 4.51 0.16
N LEU A 4 27.10 3.38 0.58
CA LEU A 4 25.64 3.21 0.70
C LEU A 4 25.07 4.11 1.80
N TYR A 5 25.72 4.12 2.97
CA TYR A 5 25.32 4.94 4.12
C TYR A 5 25.50 6.45 3.92
N ARG A 6 26.16 6.88 2.84
CA ARG A 6 26.33 8.31 2.52
C ARG A 6 25.35 8.80 1.46
N ASP A 7 24.54 7.90 0.90
CA ASP A 7 23.61 8.24 -0.16
C ASP A 7 22.30 8.81 0.43
N ARG A 8 22.02 10.08 0.15
CA ARG A 8 20.80 10.78 0.56
C ARG A 8 19.54 10.05 0.05
N ARG A 9 19.61 9.38 -1.10
CA ARG A 9 18.49 8.60 -1.66
C ARG A 9 18.09 7.45 -0.73
N LEU A 10 19.06 6.84 -0.06
CA LEU A 10 18.83 5.74 0.87
C LEU A 10 18.08 6.23 2.11
N TYR A 11 18.49 7.37 2.68
CA TYR A 11 17.75 8.00 3.77
C TYR A 11 16.34 8.42 3.36
N LEU A 12 16.16 8.98 2.16
CA LEU A 12 14.83 9.32 1.64
C LEU A 12 13.94 8.08 1.48
N LEU A 13 14.48 6.98 0.95
CA LEU A 13 13.76 5.70 0.84
C LEU A 13 13.40 5.13 2.21
N LEU A 14 14.31 5.19 3.18
CA LEU A 14 14.04 4.71 4.54
C LEU A 14 12.95 5.54 5.21
N VAL A 15 13.03 6.87 5.11
CA VAL A 15 12.02 7.76 5.68
C VAL A 15 10.67 7.56 4.99
N ALA A 16 10.63 7.43 3.66
CA ALA A 16 9.41 7.13 2.93
C ALA A 16 8.81 5.78 3.35
N ASN A 17 9.62 4.75 3.51
CA ASN A 17 9.16 3.44 3.98
C ASN A 17 8.68 3.49 5.44
N LEU A 18 9.33 4.25 6.32
CA LEU A 18 8.90 4.42 7.71
C LEU A 18 7.53 5.11 7.79
N PHE A 19 7.34 6.23 7.09
CA PHE A 19 6.05 6.91 7.06
C PHE A 19 4.97 6.03 6.43
N SER A 20 5.29 5.32 5.35
CA SER A 20 4.38 4.37 4.71
C SER A 20 4.00 3.22 5.65
N SER A 21 4.96 2.63 6.36
CA SER A 21 4.70 1.53 7.28
C SER A 21 3.89 1.98 8.49
N VAL A 22 4.18 3.16 9.03
CA VAL A 22 3.40 3.75 10.14
C VAL A 22 1.98 4.04 9.70
N GLY A 23 1.79 4.70 8.54
CA GLY A 23 0.46 4.98 8.00
C GLY A 23 -0.34 3.69 7.73
N THR A 24 0.31 2.68 7.18
CA THR A 24 -0.29 1.35 6.96
C THR A 24 -0.70 0.71 8.29
N GLY A 25 0.19 0.70 9.29
CA GLY A 25 -0.09 0.13 10.61
C GLY A 25 -1.25 0.84 11.35
N ILE A 26 -1.28 2.17 11.27
CA ILE A 26 -2.41 2.97 11.78
C ILE A 26 -3.69 2.58 11.07
N THR A 27 -3.69 2.53 9.74
CA THR A 27 -4.90 2.21 8.94
C THR A 27 -5.40 0.80 9.23
N MET A 28 -4.50 -0.18 9.31
CA MET A 28 -4.82 -1.58 9.63
C MET A 28 -5.45 -1.74 11.01
N THR A 29 -5.21 -0.81 11.95
CA THR A 29 -5.76 -0.86 13.31
C THR A 29 -6.99 0.04 13.46
N ALA A 30 -6.93 1.27 12.97
CA ALA A 30 -7.96 2.29 13.12
C ALA A 30 -9.21 1.96 12.31
N VAL A 31 -9.08 1.40 11.09
CA VAL A 31 -10.24 1.07 10.24
C VAL A 31 -11.10 -0.03 10.87
N PRO A 32 -10.55 -1.19 11.31
CA PRO A 32 -11.34 -2.17 12.06
C PRO A 32 -11.92 -1.60 13.36
N TRP A 33 -11.12 -0.83 14.11
CA TRP A 33 -11.57 -0.24 15.38
C TRP A 33 -12.77 0.70 15.19
N LEU A 34 -12.78 1.50 14.13
CA LEU A 34 -13.89 2.39 13.81
C LEU A 34 -15.11 1.62 13.27
N LEU A 35 -14.88 0.52 12.56
CA LEU A 35 -15.96 -0.30 12.02
C LEU A 35 -16.71 -1.06 13.13
N VAL A 36 -15.99 -1.63 14.10
CA VAL A 36 -16.56 -2.41 15.22
C VAL A 36 -17.36 -1.54 16.19
N GLN A 37 -17.09 -0.24 16.26
CA GLN A 37 -17.86 0.70 17.09
C GLN A 37 -19.29 0.94 16.59
N LYS A 38 -19.60 0.56 15.34
CA LYS A 38 -20.97 0.66 14.80
C LYS A 38 -21.81 -0.54 15.25
N PRO A 39 -23.16 -0.39 15.30
CA PRO A 39 -24.05 -1.53 15.50
C PRO A 39 -23.75 -2.64 14.48
N ASP A 40 -23.66 -3.88 14.94
CA ASP A 40 -23.26 -5.06 14.13
C ASP A 40 -21.87 -4.96 13.46
N GLY A 41 -21.02 -4.01 13.88
CA GLY A 41 -19.72 -3.73 13.26
C GLY A 41 -18.75 -4.91 13.24
N GLY A 42 -18.80 -5.78 14.25
CA GLY A 42 -18.00 -7.01 14.30
C GLY A 42 -18.40 -8.01 13.21
N THR A 43 -19.71 -8.18 12.98
CA THR A 43 -20.24 -9.06 11.93
C THR A 43 -19.89 -8.52 10.55
N TRP A 44 -20.08 -7.22 10.32
CA TRP A 44 -19.66 -6.56 9.08
C TRP A 44 -18.16 -6.66 8.84
N PHE A 45 -17.34 -6.50 9.89
CA PHE A 45 -15.89 -6.65 9.79
C PHE A 45 -15.49 -8.04 9.31
N VAL A 46 -16.09 -9.10 9.86
CA VAL A 46 -15.84 -10.48 9.44
C VAL A 46 -16.22 -10.67 7.97
N TYR A 47 -17.42 -10.25 7.56
CA TYR A 47 -17.84 -10.37 6.17
C TYR A 47 -16.91 -9.62 5.21
N MET A 48 -16.54 -8.37 5.53
CA MET A 48 -15.65 -7.57 4.69
C MET A 48 -14.25 -8.18 4.61
N SER A 49 -13.65 -8.54 5.75
CA SER A 49 -12.29 -9.09 5.80
C SER A 49 -12.18 -10.45 5.10
N THR A 50 -13.15 -11.36 5.30
CA THR A 50 -13.19 -12.64 4.59
C THR A 50 -13.39 -12.45 3.09
N THR A 51 -14.34 -11.60 2.68
CA THR A 51 -14.59 -11.34 1.26
C THR A 51 -13.36 -10.74 0.57
N MET A 52 -12.72 -9.74 1.21
CA MET A 52 -11.50 -9.14 0.69
C MET A 52 -10.34 -10.14 0.63
N THR A 53 -10.25 -11.06 1.60
CA THR A 53 -9.22 -12.11 1.59
C THR A 53 -9.41 -13.07 0.42
N ILE A 54 -10.65 -13.49 0.15
CA ILE A 54 -10.97 -14.36 -1.00
C ILE A 54 -10.66 -13.64 -2.31
N ILE A 55 -11.09 -12.39 -2.44
CA ILE A 55 -10.79 -11.56 -3.61
C ILE A 55 -9.28 -11.43 -3.80
N MET A 56 -8.53 -11.08 -2.75
CA MET A 56 -7.07 -10.98 -2.79
C MET A 56 -6.41 -12.30 -3.16
N PHE A 57 -6.84 -13.41 -2.58
CA PHE A 57 -6.32 -14.74 -2.89
C PHE A 57 -6.47 -15.08 -4.38
N LEU A 58 -7.63 -14.75 -4.95
CA LEU A 58 -7.90 -14.97 -6.38
C LEU A 58 -7.13 -13.98 -7.25
N LEU A 59 -7.06 -12.70 -6.88
CA LEU A 59 -6.44 -11.65 -7.70
C LEU A 59 -4.90 -11.65 -7.65
N THR A 60 -4.29 -12.02 -6.52
CA THR A 60 -2.84 -12.01 -6.32
C THR A 60 -2.07 -12.74 -7.43
N PRO A 61 -2.42 -13.98 -7.86
CA PRO A 61 -1.70 -14.65 -8.94
C PRO A 61 -1.84 -13.92 -10.29
N TYR A 62 -2.99 -13.33 -10.59
CA TYR A 62 -3.16 -12.54 -11.81
C TYR A 62 -2.32 -11.26 -11.74
N VAL A 63 -2.42 -10.49 -10.66
CA VAL A 63 -1.62 -9.28 -10.48
C VAL A 63 -0.12 -9.60 -10.53
N GLY A 64 0.31 -10.71 -9.93
CA GLY A 64 1.69 -11.19 -10.00
C GLY A 64 2.14 -11.48 -11.43
N MET A 65 1.35 -12.21 -12.21
CA MET A 65 1.61 -12.46 -13.62
C MET A 65 1.72 -11.15 -14.43
N TRP A 66 0.82 -10.20 -14.20
CA TRP A 66 0.86 -8.90 -14.86
C TRP A 66 2.14 -8.13 -14.51
N ILE A 67 2.52 -8.10 -13.23
CA ILE A 67 3.76 -7.46 -12.76
C ILE A 67 4.99 -8.10 -13.41
N ASP A 68 5.02 -9.42 -13.53
CA ASP A 68 6.15 -10.15 -14.13
C ASP A 68 6.32 -9.83 -15.62
N HIS A 69 5.23 -9.52 -16.33
CA HIS A 69 5.29 -9.09 -17.73
C HIS A 69 5.59 -7.59 -17.91
N MET A 70 5.50 -6.78 -16.86
CA MET A 70 5.79 -5.35 -16.94
C MET A 70 7.29 -5.06 -16.86
N SER A 71 7.78 -4.22 -17.78
CA SER A 71 9.17 -3.75 -17.69
C SER A 71 9.36 -2.88 -16.44
N ARG A 72 10.54 -2.97 -15.80
CA ARG A 72 10.91 -2.12 -14.64
C ARG A 72 10.72 -0.62 -14.92
N LYS A 73 10.92 -0.19 -16.17
CA LYS A 73 10.69 1.18 -16.62
C LYS A 73 9.20 1.56 -16.62
N ALA A 74 8.31 0.67 -17.05
CA ALA A 74 6.87 0.88 -16.98
C ALA A 74 6.39 0.99 -15.53
N MET A 75 6.95 0.17 -14.63
CA MET A 75 6.65 0.23 -13.20
C MET A 75 7.06 1.58 -12.57
N LEU A 76 8.22 2.10 -12.95
CA LEU A 76 8.69 3.43 -12.54
C LEU A 76 7.80 4.56 -13.07
N MET A 77 7.41 4.52 -14.35
CA MET A 77 6.51 5.53 -14.93
C MET A 77 5.12 5.52 -14.30
N LEU A 78 4.60 4.33 -13.93
CA LEU A 78 3.36 4.24 -13.16
C LEU A 78 3.49 4.90 -11.78
N GLY A 79 4.62 4.69 -11.10
CA GLY A 79 4.90 5.34 -9.82
C GLY A 79 4.91 6.86 -9.92
N GLU A 80 5.58 7.41 -10.95
CA GLU A 80 5.61 8.86 -11.20
C GLU A 80 4.23 9.41 -11.60
N ALA A 81 3.47 8.67 -12.42
CA ALA A 81 2.12 9.05 -12.80
C ALA A 81 1.17 9.10 -11.58
N MET A 82 1.23 8.09 -10.70
CA MET A 82 0.46 8.10 -9.44
C MET A 82 0.88 9.26 -8.54
N GLY A 83 2.19 9.53 -8.42
CA GLY A 83 2.70 10.68 -7.67
C GLY A 83 2.17 12.02 -8.19
N LEU A 84 2.12 12.19 -9.53
CA LEU A 84 1.55 13.36 -10.18
C LEU A 84 0.05 13.50 -9.92
N VAL A 85 -0.72 12.41 -10.01
CA VAL A 85 -2.17 12.44 -9.75
C VAL A 85 -2.44 12.86 -8.30
N ILE A 86 -1.71 12.29 -7.34
CA ILE A 86 -1.86 12.65 -5.93
C ILE A 86 -1.51 14.12 -5.71
N ALA A 87 -0.42 14.61 -6.29
CA ALA A 87 -0.03 16.01 -6.19
C ALA A 87 -1.09 16.94 -6.80
N ALA A 88 -1.69 16.56 -7.93
CA ALA A 88 -2.76 17.31 -8.58
C ALA A 88 -4.09 17.29 -7.80
N MET A 89 -4.34 16.26 -6.98
CA MET A 89 -5.50 16.22 -6.09
C MET A 89 -5.31 17.04 -4.82
N MET A 90 -4.06 17.30 -4.42
CA MET A 90 -3.71 18.03 -3.20
C MET A 90 -3.39 19.52 -3.44
N GLY A 91 -3.17 19.94 -4.68
CA GLY A 91 -2.96 21.33 -5.10
C GLY A 91 -4.22 21.95 -5.68
#